data_AF-A0A8B7JJG2-F1
#
_entry.id   AF-A0A8B7JJG2-F1
#
_cell.length_a   1.000
_cell.length_b   1.000
_cell.length_c   1.000
_cell.angle_alpha   90.00
_cell.angle_beta   90.00
_cell.angle_gamma   90.00
#
_symmetry.space_group_name_H-M   'P 1'
#
loop_
_entity.id
_entity.type
_entity.pdbx_description
1 polymer ?
#
loop_
_entity_poly.entity_id
_entity_poly.type
_entity_poly.pdbx_seq_one_letter_code
_entity_poly.pdbx_strand_id
1 'polypeptide(L)'
;MKWRKWADDWLVHLISPNVYRTPREALASFDYIVREGKFGTVEGFFAKYMGAIAMFFISKRLKKRHHLQDNVREDLYEAVNEWVKAVGKQRLFMGGSQPNLADLAVYGVLRVMEGLEAFDDMMVNTKIQPWYQRMEEVVQKTEFTI
;
A
#
# COMPACT_ATOMS: atom_id res chain seq x y z
N MET A 1 -17.58 7.36 -7.71
CA MET A 1 -17.42 5.89 -7.68
C MET A 1 -16.20 5.37 -8.44
N LYS A 2 -15.82 5.92 -9.61
CA LYS A 2 -14.69 5.44 -10.43
C LYS A 2 -13.42 5.13 -9.61
N TRP A 3 -12.94 6.08 -8.83
CA TRP A 3 -11.68 5.96 -8.09
C TRP A 3 -11.71 4.98 -6.90
N ARG A 4 -12.86 4.85 -6.24
CA ARG A 4 -13.03 3.82 -5.20
C ARG A 4 -12.91 2.43 -5.81
N LYS A 5 -13.65 2.19 -6.90
CA LYS A 5 -13.57 0.92 -7.64
C LYS A 5 -12.17 0.66 -8.17
N TRP A 6 -11.47 1.69 -8.66
CA TRP A 6 -10.07 1.56 -9.10
C TRP A 6 -9.13 1.19 -7.94
N ALA A 7 -9.32 1.74 -6.74
CA ALA A 7 -8.51 1.37 -5.58
C ALA A 7 -8.70 -0.13 -5.22
N ASP A 8 -9.96 -0.58 -5.24
CA ASP A 8 -10.34 -1.96 -4.87
C ASP A 8 -9.99 -2.99 -5.97
N ASP A 9 -10.14 -2.64 -7.25
CA ASP A 9 -9.97 -3.57 -8.38
C ASP A 9 -8.54 -3.57 -8.95
N TRP A 10 -7.74 -2.52 -8.69
CA TRP A 10 -6.40 -2.37 -9.27
C TRP A 10 -5.33 -2.11 -8.21
N LEU A 11 -5.45 -1.02 -7.44
CA LEU A 11 -4.37 -0.60 -6.54
C LEU A 11 -4.04 -1.66 -5.49
N VAL A 12 -5.05 -2.29 -4.89
CA VAL A 12 -4.84 -3.34 -3.86
C VAL A 12 -4.06 -4.54 -4.40
N HIS A 13 -4.20 -4.86 -5.68
CA HIS A 13 -3.50 -5.98 -6.31
C HIS A 13 -2.01 -5.70 -6.54
N LEU A 14 -1.57 -4.45 -6.45
CA LEU A 14 -0.17 -4.05 -6.52
C LEU A 14 0.56 -4.24 -5.19
N ILE A 15 -0.16 -4.24 -4.06
CA ILE A 15 0.43 -4.29 -2.72
C ILE A 15 1.19 -5.59 -2.49
N SER A 16 0.51 -6.74 -2.60
CA SER A 16 1.13 -8.04 -2.31
C SER A 16 2.36 -8.33 -3.19
N PRO A 17 2.33 -8.12 -4.52
CA PRO A 17 3.53 -8.24 -5.36
C PRO A 17 4.68 -7.32 -4.95
N ASN A 18 4.39 -6.13 -4.42
CA ASN A 18 5.41 -5.15 -4.02
C ASN A 18 6.04 -5.45 -2.65
N VAL A 19 5.25 -5.83 -1.65
CA VAL A 19 5.76 -6.10 -0.29
C VAL A 19 6.39 -7.49 -0.16
N TYR A 20 6.03 -8.42 -1.05
CA TYR A 20 6.58 -9.79 -1.09
C TYR A 20 7.46 -10.04 -2.33
N ARG A 21 8.07 -8.99 -2.91
CA ARG A 21 8.83 -9.08 -4.17
C ARG A 21 10.12 -9.88 -4.02
N THR A 22 10.86 -9.67 -2.94
CA THR A 22 12.08 -10.42 -2.59
C THR A 22 11.89 -11.22 -1.28
N PRO A 23 12.71 -12.26 -1.03
CA PRO A 23 12.64 -13.00 0.23
C PRO A 23 12.87 -12.11 1.47
N ARG A 24 13.71 -11.08 1.34
CA ARG A 24 13.99 -10.12 2.41
C ARG A 24 12.76 -9.26 2.71
N GLU A 25 12.14 -8.66 1.69
CA GLU A 25 10.92 -7.87 1.86
C GLU A 25 9.77 -8.73 2.38
N ALA A 26 9.68 -9.99 1.94
CA ALA A 26 8.64 -10.90 2.42
C ALA A 26 8.80 -11.24 3.91
N LEU A 27 10.03 -11.47 4.37
CA LEU A 27 10.31 -11.66 5.79
C LEU A 27 10.06 -10.39 6.61
N ALA A 28 10.40 -9.21 6.08
CA ALA A 28 10.11 -7.93 6.74
C ALA A 28 8.61 -7.69 6.88
N SER A 29 7.84 -7.94 5.82
CA SER A 29 6.37 -7.83 5.81
C SER A 29 5.71 -8.78 6.81
N PHE A 30 6.19 -10.02 6.90
CA PHE A 30 5.67 -10.95 7.90
C PHE A 30 6.12 -10.65 9.31
N ASP A 31 7.34 -10.13 9.51
CA ASP A 31 7.77 -9.65 10.82
C ASP A 31 6.87 -8.52 11.30
N TYR A 32 6.51 -7.59 10.41
CA TYR A 32 5.55 -6.53 10.67
C TYR A 32 4.16 -7.10 11.03
N ILE A 33 3.60 -8.00 10.21
CA ILE A 33 2.30 -8.64 10.49
C ILE A 33 2.28 -9.39 11.83
N VAL A 34 3.35 -10.10 12.16
CA VAL A 34 3.44 -10.86 13.41
C VAL A 34 3.59 -9.94 14.62
N ARG A 35 4.29 -8.80 14.48
CA ARG A 35 4.46 -7.81 15.55
C ARG A 35 3.21 -6.99 15.81
N GLU A 36 2.53 -6.55 14.75
CA GLU A 36 1.27 -5.82 14.89
C GLU A 36 0.09 -6.75 15.20
N GLY A 37 0.17 -8.00 14.76
CA GLY A 37 -0.76 -9.05 15.11
C GLY A 37 -0.58 -9.54 16.55
N LYS A 38 -1.65 -10.00 17.17
CA LYS A 38 -1.63 -10.59 18.52
C LYS A 38 -1.19 -12.06 18.50
N PHE A 39 -0.08 -12.39 17.84
CA PHE A 39 0.43 -13.76 17.75
C PHE A 39 1.26 -14.14 18.99
N GLY A 40 1.13 -15.39 19.47
CA GLY A 40 2.01 -15.93 20.51
C GLY A 40 3.45 -16.13 20.00
N THR A 41 4.45 -16.22 20.88
CA THR A 41 5.87 -16.25 20.49
C THR A 41 6.26 -17.39 19.55
N VAL A 42 5.75 -18.61 19.79
CA VAL A 42 6.05 -19.79 18.96
C VAL A 42 5.27 -19.74 17.64
N GLU A 43 3.98 -19.43 17.72
CA GLU A 43 3.10 -19.30 16.54
C GLU A 43 3.58 -18.19 15.60
N GLY A 44 3.97 -17.04 16.16
CA GLY A 44 4.52 -15.90 15.42
C GLY A 44 5.84 -16.23 14.73
N PHE A 45 6.72 -17.02 15.35
CA PHE A 45 7.95 -17.48 14.70
C PHE A 45 7.63 -18.36 13.48
N PHE A 46 6.76 -19.37 13.64
CA PHE A 46 6.37 -20.23 12.52
C PHE A 46 5.64 -19.45 11.42
N ALA A 47 4.67 -18.60 11.79
CA ALA A 47 3.93 -17.76 10.86
C ALA A 47 4.86 -16.83 10.08
N LYS A 48 5.88 -16.26 10.73
CA LYS A 48 6.84 -15.37 10.09
C LYS A 48 7.58 -16.07 8.94
N TYR A 49 8.23 -17.20 9.21
CA TYR A 49 9.07 -17.85 8.21
C TYR A 49 8.26 -18.62 7.17
N MET A 50 7.28 -19.44 7.60
CA MET A 50 6.46 -20.22 6.66
C MET A 50 5.54 -19.31 5.83
N GLY A 51 4.96 -18.30 6.47
CA GLY A 51 4.12 -17.30 5.81
C GLY A 51 4.90 -16.48 4.79
N ALA A 52 6.09 -15.99 5.14
CA ALA A 52 6.94 -15.25 4.20
C ALA A 52 7.30 -16.08 2.96
N ILE A 53 7.68 -17.34 3.15
CA ILE A 53 7.99 -18.25 2.03
C ILE A 53 6.75 -18.46 1.16
N ALA A 54 5.60 -18.78 1.77
CA ALA A 54 4.36 -19.00 1.04
C ALA A 54 3.95 -17.76 0.24
N MET A 55 3.99 -16.58 0.86
CA MET A 55 3.60 -15.33 0.23
C MET A 55 4.58 -14.87 -0.85
N PHE A 56 5.88 -15.17 -0.72
CA PHE A 56 6.84 -14.93 -1.80
C PHE A 56 6.53 -15.73 -3.07
N PHE A 57 6.04 -16.97 -2.94
CA PHE A 57 5.60 -17.74 -4.12
C PHE A 57 4.22 -17.32 -4.62
N ILE A 58 3.29 -16.98 -3.72
CA ILE A 58 1.98 -16.46 -4.08
C ILE A 58 2.11 -15.12 -4.81
N SER A 59 2.98 -14.23 -4.36
CA SER A 59 3.21 -12.92 -4.98
C SER A 59 3.70 -13.05 -6.42
N LYS A 60 4.59 -14.01 -6.71
CA LYS A 60 5.00 -14.34 -8.09
C LYS A 60 3.85 -14.84 -8.96
N ARG A 61 2.94 -15.64 -8.40
CA ARG A 61 1.73 -16.09 -9.11
C ARG A 61 0.76 -14.93 -9.37
N LEU A 62 0.59 -14.05 -8.39
CA LEU A 62 -0.24 -12.85 -8.51
C LEU A 62 0.33 -11.89 -9.57
N LYS A 63 1.65 -11.65 -9.56
CA LYS A 63 2.35 -10.88 -10.60
C LYS A 63 1.98 -11.39 -12.00
N LYS A 64 2.07 -12.70 -12.22
CA LYS A 64 1.72 -13.33 -13.51
C LYS A 64 0.22 -13.21 -13.81
N ARG A 65 -0.66 -13.43 -12.83
CA ARG A 65 -2.12 -13.39 -12.99
C ARG A 65 -2.63 -12.00 -13.35
N HIS A 66 -2.04 -10.96 -12.76
CA HIS A 66 -2.42 -9.56 -12.97
C HIS A 66 -1.64 -8.89 -14.11
N HIS A 67 -0.84 -9.65 -14.87
CA HIS A 67 -0.04 -9.14 -15.99
C HIS A 67 0.85 -7.95 -15.62
N LEU A 68 1.42 -7.98 -14.41
CA LEU A 68 2.32 -6.94 -13.92
C LEU A 68 3.66 -6.98 -14.65
N GLN A 69 4.31 -5.83 -14.73
CA GLN A 69 5.63 -5.66 -15.32
C GLN A 69 6.68 -6.46 -14.56
N ASP A 70 7.85 -6.65 -15.19
CA ASP A 70 8.91 -7.40 -14.56
C ASP A 70 9.42 -6.77 -13.27
N ASN A 71 9.54 -5.44 -13.30
CA ASN A 71 9.70 -4.62 -12.12
C ASN A 71 8.33 -4.16 -11.60
N VAL A 72 7.77 -4.90 -10.64
CA VAL A 72 6.47 -4.60 -10.01
C VAL A 72 6.42 -3.23 -9.31
N ARG A 73 7.57 -2.60 -9.05
CA ARG A 73 7.65 -1.23 -8.53
C ARG A 73 7.17 -0.21 -9.56
N GLU A 74 7.46 -0.41 -10.84
CA GLU A 74 7.01 0.50 -11.90
C GLU A 74 5.48 0.53 -11.97
N ASP A 75 4.81 -0.63 -11.88
CA ASP A 75 3.33 -0.68 -11.85
C ASP A 75 2.76 0.12 -10.67
N LEU A 76 3.41 0.03 -9.49
CA LEU A 76 3.03 0.81 -8.33
C LEU A 76 3.23 2.31 -8.58
N TYR A 77 4.39 2.70 -9.12
CA TYR A 77 4.70 4.10 -9.41
C TYR A 77 3.75 4.69 -10.45
N GLU A 78 3.43 3.93 -11.50
CA GLU A 78 2.47 4.32 -12.53
C GLU A 78 1.08 4.54 -11.93
N ALA A 79 0.57 3.57 -11.15
CA ALA A 79 -0.74 3.67 -10.52
C ALA A 79 -0.83 4.85 -9.53
N VAL A 80 0.20 5.03 -8.72
CA VAL A 80 0.27 6.13 -7.74
C VAL A 80 0.39 7.49 -8.45
N ASN A 81 1.19 7.58 -9.51
CA ASN A 81 1.26 8.81 -10.30
C ASN A 81 -0.02 9.08 -11.09
N GLU A 82 -0.75 8.06 -11.54
CA GLU A 82 -2.08 8.20 -12.13
C GLU A 82 -3.04 8.84 -11.12
N TRP A 83 -3.04 8.36 -9.88
CA TRP A 83 -3.83 8.95 -8.79
C TRP A 83 -3.46 10.41 -8.53
N VAL A 84 -2.16 10.74 -8.39
CA VAL A 84 -1.72 12.14 -8.18
C VAL A 84 -2.14 13.04 -9.34
N LYS A 85 -2.00 12.57 -10.58
CA LYS A 85 -2.47 13.31 -11.77
C LYS A 85 -3.98 13.52 -11.72
N ALA A 86 -4.73 12.52 -11.28
CA ALA A 86 -6.18 12.60 -11.17
C ALA A 86 -6.63 13.58 -10.08
N VAL A 87 -5.97 13.61 -8.92
CA VAL A 87 -6.19 14.67 -7.92
C VAL A 87 -5.86 16.02 -8.54
N GLY A 88 -4.76 16.13 -9.28
CA GLY A 88 -4.36 17.35 -9.96
C GLY A 88 -3.79 18.40 -9.01
N LYS A 89 -3.51 19.60 -9.53
CA LYS A 89 -2.83 20.67 -8.78
C LYS A 89 -3.77 21.72 -8.17
N GLN A 90 -5.03 21.73 -8.59
CA GLN A 90 -6.01 22.78 -8.22
C GLN A 90 -6.79 22.44 -6.94
N ARG A 91 -6.67 21.22 -6.43
CA ARG A 91 -7.38 20.74 -5.23
C ARG A 91 -6.43 19.98 -4.33
N LEU A 92 -6.74 19.99 -3.02
CA LEU A 92 -5.92 19.33 -2.00
C LEU A 92 -6.12 17.82 -2.01
N PHE A 93 -7.37 17.40 -2.25
CA PHE A 93 -7.85 16.03 -2.28
C PHE A 93 -8.72 15.79 -3.52
N MET A 94 -9.00 14.54 -3.87
CA MET A 94 -10.01 14.20 -4.88
C MET A 94 -11.38 14.79 -4.52
N GLY A 95 -11.70 14.89 -3.23
CA GLY A 95 -12.89 15.58 -2.71
C GLY A 95 -12.89 17.11 -2.79
N GLY A 96 -11.78 17.74 -3.19
CA GLY A 96 -11.64 19.20 -3.23
C GLY A 96 -10.83 19.73 -2.05
N SER A 97 -11.48 20.48 -1.15
CA SER A 97 -10.88 21.03 0.08
C SER A 97 -10.82 20.02 1.22
N GLN A 98 -11.71 19.02 1.22
CA GLN A 98 -11.75 17.92 2.20
C GLN A 98 -11.67 16.57 1.46
N PRO A 99 -11.16 15.51 2.10
CA PRO A 99 -11.10 14.20 1.49
C PRO A 99 -12.48 13.60 1.32
N ASN A 100 -12.69 12.87 0.22
CA ASN A 100 -13.88 12.07 0.03
C ASN A 100 -13.58 10.57 0.19
N LEU A 101 -14.58 9.71 -0.04
CA LEU A 101 -14.42 8.25 0.04
C LEU A 101 -13.35 7.68 -0.90
N ALA A 102 -13.05 8.34 -2.03
CA ALA A 102 -11.97 7.89 -2.91
C ALA A 102 -10.60 8.20 -2.30
N ASP A 103 -10.43 9.39 -1.70
CA ASP A 103 -9.20 9.72 -0.99
C ASP A 103 -8.94 8.75 0.17
N LEU A 104 -9.97 8.45 0.96
CA LEU A 104 -9.88 7.50 2.07
C LEU A 104 -9.57 6.08 1.59
N ALA A 105 -10.18 5.63 0.48
CA ALA A 105 -9.92 4.31 -0.07
C ALA A 105 -8.46 4.17 -0.54
N VAL A 106 -7.96 5.14 -1.30
CA VAL A 106 -6.57 5.11 -1.78
C VAL A 106 -5.59 5.23 -0.61
N TYR A 107 -5.84 6.13 0.34
CA TYR A 107 -4.99 6.29 1.52
C TYR A 107 -4.94 5.01 2.33
N GLY A 108 -6.10 4.39 2.61
CA GLY A 108 -6.17 3.13 3.35
C GLY A 108 -5.39 2.00 2.69
N VAL A 109 -5.47 1.86 1.36
CA VAL A 109 -4.71 0.83 0.61
C VAL A 109 -3.20 1.08 0.68
N LEU A 110 -2.75 2.32 0.54
CA LEU A 110 -1.32 2.66 0.59
C LEU A 110 -0.74 2.54 2.01
N ARG A 111 -1.53 2.89 3.04
CA ARG A 111 -1.14 2.83 4.45
C ARG A 111 -0.73 1.43 4.90
N VAL A 112 -1.28 0.38 4.30
CA VAL A 112 -0.90 -1.02 4.58
C VAL A 112 0.59 -1.29 4.35
N MET A 113 1.27 -0.48 3.53
CA MET A 113 2.70 -0.64 3.26
C MET A 113 3.60 0.19 4.21
N GLU A 114 3.05 1.05 5.07
CA GLU A 114 3.85 1.88 5.98
C GLU A 114 4.84 1.03 6.79
N GLY A 115 6.09 1.52 6.91
CA GLY A 115 7.17 0.80 7.58
C GLY A 115 7.83 -0.31 6.75
N LEU A 116 7.40 -0.53 5.50
CA LEU A 116 8.01 -1.46 4.56
C LEU A 116 8.76 -0.73 3.46
N GLU A 117 9.78 -1.40 2.90
CA GLU A 117 10.62 -0.87 1.80
C GLU A 117 9.79 -0.39 0.59
N ALA A 118 8.66 -1.03 0.30
CA ALA A 118 7.76 -0.64 -0.78
C ALA A 118 7.16 0.75 -0.61
N PHE A 119 6.88 1.15 0.63
CA PHE A 119 6.31 2.46 0.92
C PHE A 119 7.38 3.54 0.77
N ASP A 120 8.56 3.33 1.33
CA ASP A 120 9.68 4.27 1.22
C ASP A 120 10.06 4.50 -0.26
N ASP A 121 10.17 3.41 -1.02
CA ASP A 121 10.42 3.44 -2.47
C ASP A 121 9.35 4.26 -3.21
N MET A 122 8.06 4.03 -2.92
CA MET A 122 6.96 4.77 -3.52
C MET A 122 7.01 6.26 -3.19
N MET A 123 7.32 6.61 -1.94
CA MET A 123 7.39 8.00 -1.48
C MET A 123 8.53 8.76 -2.17
N VAL A 124 9.65 8.10 -2.43
CA VAL A 124 10.81 8.70 -3.12
C VAL A 124 10.60 8.81 -4.64
N ASN A 125 10.01 7.80 -5.27
CA ASN A 125 9.95 7.69 -6.73
C ASN A 125 8.64 8.26 -7.34
N THR A 126 7.74 8.79 -6.51
CA THR A 126 6.48 9.38 -6.98
C THR A 126 6.23 10.75 -6.35
N LYS A 127 5.20 11.45 -6.83
CA LYS A 127 4.80 12.77 -6.28
C LYS A 127 3.67 12.68 -5.26
N ILE A 128 3.48 11.50 -4.65
CA ILE A 128 2.35 11.22 -3.75
C ILE A 128 2.49 11.86 -2.38
N GLN A 129 3.74 12.04 -1.91
CA GLN A 129 4.03 12.41 -0.53
C GLN A 129 3.24 13.62 -0.02
N PRO A 130 3.12 14.76 -0.75
CA PRO A 130 2.34 15.89 -0.24
C PRO A 130 0.86 15.59 -0.05
N TRP A 131 0.25 14.78 -0.93
CA TRP A 131 -1.14 14.35 -0.77
C TRP A 131 -1.28 13.37 0.39
N TYR A 132 -0.33 12.44 0.54
CA TYR A 132 -0.35 11.43 1.60
C TYR A 132 -0.28 12.07 2.99
N GLN A 133 0.65 13.02 3.19
CA GLN A 133 0.81 13.74 4.45
C GLN A 133 -0.46 14.54 4.82
N ARG A 134 -1.11 15.18 3.84
CA ARG A 134 -2.40 15.86 4.08
C ARG A 134 -3.49 14.89 4.51
N MET A 135 -3.52 13.68 3.94
CA MET A 135 -4.48 12.64 4.35
C MET A 135 -4.21 12.18 5.78
N GLU A 136 -2.94 11.91 6.10
CA GLU A 136 -2.52 11.52 7.43
C GLU A 136 -2.91 12.56 8.50
N GLU A 137 -2.65 13.84 8.25
CA GLU A 137 -3.06 14.91 9.16
C GLU A 137 -4.57 14.96 9.40
N VAL A 138 -5.38 14.73 8.36
CA VAL A 138 -6.84 14.74 8.48
C VAL A 138 -7.33 13.53 9.27
N VAL A 139 -6.76 12.35 9.01
CA VAL A 139 -7.14 11.11 9.71
C VAL A 139 -6.75 11.18 11.19
N GLN A 140 -5.53 11.61 11.49
CA GLN A 140 -5.07 11.79 12.88
C GLN A 140 -5.95 12.78 13.64
N LYS A 141 -6.25 13.97 13.08
CA LYS A 141 -7.16 14.95 13.71
C LYS A 141 -8.54 14.37 14.00
N THR A 142 -9.04 13.50 13.12
CA THR A 142 -10.35 12.85 13.30
C THR A 142 -10.30 11.84 14.44
N GLU A 143 -9.22 11.06 14.60
CA GLU A 143 -9.04 10.11 15.71
C GLU A 143 -8.99 10.79 17.08
N PHE A 144 -8.47 12.02 17.20
CA PHE A 144 -8.43 12.78 18.46
C PHE A 144 -9.73 13.53 18.81
N THR A 145 -10.71 13.55 17.91
CA THR A 145 -11.99 14.27 18.11
C THR A 145 -13.12 13.33 18.55
N ILE A 146 -12.85 12.02 18.68
CA ILE A 146 -13.82 10.98 19.08
C ILE A 146 -13.53 10.52 20.50
#